data_AF-A0A958FF97-F1
#
_entry.id   AF-A0A958FF97-F1
#
_cell.length_a   1.000
_cell.length_b   1.000
_cell.length_c   1.000
_cell.angle_alpha   90.00
_cell.angle_beta   90.00
_cell.angle_gamma   90.00
#
_symmetry.space_group_name_H-M   'P 1'
#
loop_
_entity.id
_entity.type
_entity.pdbx_description
1 polymer ?
#
loop_
_entity_poly.entity_id
_entity_poly.type
_entity_poly.pdbx_seq_one_letter_code
_entity_poly.pdbx_strand_id
1 'polypeptide(L)'
;LSAIAGSPVVKVGEGAPAGVTPIAQIQDNVGAFLNQEVTIEGVITIGAGIINTGRVDAYIQDNSGKGINVFSFDPPNPAANINRFTRLRMTGTITEFGGVTEITEYTTSLVAENQPLPTPLFVSSVIANDLAFEGTYMKVVGVVTSIDPDADDNDTNITLRDDQGTVLVRVWKETGISLDFLSVGDTLSVQGVMDVFSSQAQIVPGYADELVVPGKTARADGSGFAFTSAAVVDTTDTLSNFTVFIVGTVDEPVSDIRIDLPVRWQWSGDAADVSLSGGGFGESTSAEAVADPIDEVYRVQVSGATLEQGDTLAVSFNNLRSGPDPVRTALWIRTAGAGGRLRLIGDPPFVSVAGGSRYYIYDLQQNSSAFSGTITVRGITTIGAGLLRKVSS
;
A
#
# COMPACT_ATOMS: atom_id res chain seq x y z
N LEU A 1 4.33 -53.08 -11.86
CA LEU A 1 4.44 -51.63 -11.61
C LEU A 1 5.10 -51.48 -10.25
N SER A 2 6.34 -51.01 -10.21
CA SER A 2 7.04 -50.73 -8.95
C SER A 2 6.71 -49.31 -8.49
N ALA A 3 6.48 -49.13 -7.20
CA ALA A 3 6.19 -47.81 -6.62
C ALA A 3 7.40 -46.86 -6.81
N ILE A 4 7.12 -45.57 -7.04
CA ILE A 4 8.15 -44.52 -7.09
C ILE A 4 8.78 -44.41 -5.68
N ALA A 5 10.10 -44.53 -5.63
CA ALA A 5 10.88 -44.31 -4.42
C ALA A 5 10.91 -42.80 -4.12
N GLY A 6 10.03 -42.37 -3.22
CA GLY A 6 9.96 -41.00 -2.74
C GLY A 6 8.61 -40.35 -3.00
N SER A 7 7.61 -40.68 -2.17
CA SER A 7 6.52 -39.73 -1.93
C SER A 7 7.15 -38.42 -1.44
N PRO A 8 6.75 -37.24 -1.95
CA PRO A 8 7.23 -35.98 -1.38
C PRO A 8 6.84 -35.94 0.10
N VAL A 9 7.84 -35.88 0.98
CA VAL A 9 7.63 -35.58 2.39
C VAL A 9 7.59 -34.06 2.49
N VAL A 10 6.41 -33.49 2.74
CA VAL A 10 6.31 -32.11 3.20
C VAL A 10 6.82 -32.10 4.64
N LYS A 11 8.05 -31.61 4.84
CA LYS A 11 8.56 -31.33 6.19
C LYS A 11 7.98 -30.00 6.64
N VAL A 12 7.06 -30.06 7.60
CA VAL A 12 6.51 -28.85 8.21
C VAL A 12 7.58 -28.21 9.10
N GLY A 13 8.01 -26.98 8.80
CA GLY A 13 8.93 -26.18 9.62
C GLY A 13 10.39 -26.06 9.15
N GLU A 14 10.77 -26.56 7.98
CA GLU A 14 12.13 -26.36 7.44
C GLU A 14 12.26 -24.91 6.90
N GLY A 15 12.97 -24.03 7.62
CA GLY A 15 13.26 -22.65 7.19
C GLY A 15 12.74 -21.53 8.09
N ALA A 16 11.94 -21.83 9.12
CA ALA A 16 11.55 -20.84 10.12
C ALA A 16 12.74 -20.51 11.06
N PRO A 17 12.96 -19.22 11.43
CA PRO A 17 13.94 -18.87 12.43
C PRO A 17 13.69 -19.64 13.75
N ALA A 18 14.75 -19.95 14.49
CA ALA A 18 14.60 -20.63 15.77
C ALA A 18 13.66 -19.84 16.71
N GLY A 19 12.68 -20.53 17.30
CA GLY A 19 11.66 -19.93 18.16
C GLY A 19 10.47 -19.30 17.42
N VAL A 20 10.41 -19.40 16.09
CA VAL A 20 9.26 -18.96 15.28
C VAL A 20 8.39 -20.16 14.91
N THR A 21 7.09 -20.03 15.14
CA THR A 21 6.05 -20.98 14.73
C THR A 21 5.57 -20.57 13.34
N PRO A 22 5.67 -21.45 12.31
CA PRO A 22 5.10 -21.19 11.00
C PRO A 22 3.58 -21.00 11.09
N ILE A 23 3.03 -19.99 10.40
CA ILE A 23 1.61 -19.65 10.47
C ILE A 23 0.73 -20.81 9.98
N ALA A 24 1.17 -21.56 8.96
CA ALA A 24 0.45 -22.74 8.51
C ALA A 24 0.28 -23.81 9.59
N GLN A 25 1.23 -23.94 10.54
CA GLN A 25 1.06 -24.89 11.65
C GLN A 25 -0.11 -24.49 12.56
N ILE A 26 -0.31 -23.18 12.75
CA ILE A 26 -1.41 -22.65 13.55
C ILE A 26 -2.72 -22.88 12.79
N GLN A 27 -2.78 -22.48 11.52
CA GLN A 27 -3.98 -22.61 10.68
C GLN A 27 -4.42 -24.07 10.49
N ASP A 28 -3.49 -24.99 10.25
CA ASP A 28 -3.81 -26.41 10.04
C ASP A 28 -4.21 -27.14 11.34
N ASN A 29 -4.01 -26.52 12.51
CA ASN A 29 -4.28 -27.13 13.81
C ASN A 29 -4.64 -26.10 14.90
N VAL A 30 -5.59 -25.20 14.60
CA VAL A 30 -5.97 -24.07 15.48
C VAL A 30 -6.23 -24.53 16.91
N GLY A 31 -6.96 -25.64 17.09
CA GLY A 31 -7.29 -26.19 18.40
C GLY A 31 -6.10 -26.53 19.30
N ALA A 32 -4.92 -26.84 18.74
CA ALA A 32 -3.71 -27.09 19.53
C ALA A 32 -3.02 -25.80 20.00
N PHE A 33 -3.30 -24.67 19.34
CA PHE A 33 -2.71 -23.37 19.62
C PHE A 33 -3.66 -22.42 20.36
N LEU A 34 -4.96 -22.71 20.42
CA LEU A 34 -5.92 -21.87 21.16
C LEU A 34 -5.45 -21.60 22.59
N ASN A 35 -5.42 -20.31 22.94
CA ASN A 35 -4.94 -19.77 24.21
C ASN A 35 -3.44 -20.02 24.51
N GLN A 36 -2.66 -20.43 23.52
CA GLN A 36 -1.21 -20.52 23.63
C GLN A 36 -0.56 -19.24 23.14
N GLU A 37 0.49 -18.83 23.84
CA GLU A 37 1.40 -17.81 23.35
C GLU A 37 2.33 -18.43 22.30
N VAL A 38 2.40 -17.80 21.13
CA VAL A 38 3.29 -18.20 20.04
C VAL A 38 4.08 -17.00 19.55
N THR A 39 5.22 -17.26 18.92
CA THR A 39 5.95 -16.25 18.16
C THR A 39 5.87 -16.58 16.68
N ILE A 40 5.40 -15.64 15.87
CA ILE A 40 5.36 -15.71 14.41
C ILE A 40 6.29 -14.65 13.80
N GLU A 41 6.66 -14.82 12.54
CA GLU A 41 7.41 -13.80 11.80
C GLU A 41 6.99 -13.81 10.33
N GLY A 42 6.54 -12.66 9.84
CA GLY A 42 6.00 -12.54 8.48
C GLY A 42 5.96 -11.10 8.01
N VAL A 43 5.49 -10.91 6.78
CA VAL A 43 5.28 -9.59 6.16
C VAL A 43 3.81 -9.22 6.29
N ILE A 44 3.53 -7.99 6.71
CA ILE A 44 2.19 -7.44 6.77
C ILE A 44 1.62 -7.28 5.35
N THR A 45 0.49 -7.94 5.08
CA THR A 45 -0.24 -7.88 3.81
C THR A 45 -1.35 -6.82 3.84
N ILE A 46 -2.03 -6.68 4.98
CA ILE A 46 -2.97 -5.58 5.27
C ILE A 46 -2.55 -4.93 6.59
N GLY A 47 -2.26 -3.62 6.55
CA GLY A 47 -1.86 -2.86 7.73
C GLY A 47 -3.00 -2.55 8.69
N ALA A 48 -2.66 -2.21 9.93
CA ALA A 48 -3.61 -1.69 10.90
C ALA A 48 -4.13 -0.31 10.43
N GLY A 49 -5.43 -0.03 10.61
CA GLY A 49 -6.03 1.23 10.16
C GLY A 49 -6.55 1.22 8.73
N ILE A 50 -6.38 0.12 7.99
CA ILE A 50 -6.68 0.07 6.55
C ILE A 50 -8.12 -0.37 6.28
N ILE A 51 -8.50 -1.54 6.80
CA ILE A 51 -9.89 -2.03 6.71
C ILE A 51 -10.70 -1.69 7.97
N ASN A 52 -10.03 -1.28 9.06
CA ASN A 52 -10.68 -0.80 10.27
C ASN A 52 -9.85 0.25 10.99
N THR A 53 -10.48 1.34 11.42
CA THR A 53 -9.83 2.45 12.14
C THR A 53 -10.15 2.48 13.64
N GLY A 54 -11.18 1.76 14.09
CA GLY A 54 -11.61 1.72 15.49
C GLY A 54 -10.94 0.63 16.31
N ARG A 55 -10.37 -0.39 15.65
CA ARG A 55 -9.66 -1.52 16.22
C ARG A 55 -8.52 -1.95 15.30
N VAL A 56 -7.60 -2.79 15.77
CA VAL A 56 -6.64 -3.45 14.87
C VAL A 56 -7.32 -4.65 14.23
N ASP A 57 -7.36 -4.62 12.91
CA ASP A 57 -7.81 -5.70 12.03
C ASP A 57 -6.85 -5.70 10.83
N ALA A 58 -5.81 -6.51 10.94
CA ALA A 58 -4.66 -6.51 10.05
C ALA A 58 -4.24 -7.94 9.73
N TYR A 59 -3.41 -8.14 8.71
CA TYR A 59 -2.99 -9.47 8.31
C TYR A 59 -1.49 -9.55 8.09
N ILE A 60 -0.91 -10.64 8.59
CA ILE A 60 0.50 -10.99 8.43
C ILE A 60 0.60 -12.38 7.81
N GLN A 61 1.51 -12.53 6.84
CA GLN A 61 1.77 -13.83 6.20
C GLN A 61 3.27 -14.12 6.17
N ASP A 62 3.61 -15.38 6.44
CA ASP A 62 4.98 -15.89 6.40
C ASP A 62 5.22 -16.76 5.15
N ASN A 63 6.41 -17.35 5.08
CA ASN A 63 6.80 -18.20 3.97
C ASN A 63 6.15 -19.61 3.98
N SER A 64 5.31 -19.92 4.97
CA SER A 64 4.54 -21.16 4.98
C SER A 64 3.35 -21.13 4.02
N GLY A 65 3.04 -19.95 3.46
CA GLY A 65 1.97 -19.75 2.49
C GLY A 65 0.59 -19.53 3.13
N LYS A 66 0.54 -19.31 4.45
CA LYS A 66 -0.67 -18.96 5.20
C LYS A 66 -0.45 -17.65 5.95
N GLY A 67 -1.52 -16.87 6.08
CA GLY A 67 -1.55 -15.70 6.95
C GLY A 67 -2.45 -15.90 8.16
N ILE A 68 -2.45 -14.91 9.04
CA ILE A 68 -3.24 -14.89 10.27
C ILE A 68 -3.69 -13.45 10.55
N ASN A 69 -4.88 -13.30 11.13
CA ASN A 69 -5.38 -12.00 11.55
C ASN A 69 -4.60 -11.52 12.79
N VAL A 70 -4.16 -10.26 12.77
CA VAL A 70 -3.59 -9.55 13.90
C VAL A 70 -4.69 -8.69 14.49
N PHE A 71 -5.15 -9.02 15.70
CA PHE A 71 -6.35 -8.42 16.27
C PHE A 71 -6.08 -7.73 17.61
N SER A 72 -6.67 -6.54 17.77
CA SER A 72 -6.77 -5.85 19.06
C SER A 72 -8.03 -5.01 19.10
N PHE A 73 -8.72 -4.98 20.24
CA PHE A 73 -9.84 -4.06 20.46
C PHE A 73 -9.41 -2.60 20.56
N ASP A 74 -8.13 -2.34 20.84
CA ASP A 74 -7.60 -0.99 20.85
C ASP A 74 -7.44 -0.46 19.41
N PRO A 75 -7.63 0.85 19.19
CA PRO A 75 -7.41 1.44 17.88
C PRO A 75 -5.94 1.29 17.44
N PRO A 76 -5.66 1.33 16.12
CA PRO A 76 -4.31 1.24 15.58
C PRO A 76 -3.32 2.21 16.25
N ASN A 77 -2.25 1.64 16.80
CA ASN A 77 -1.14 2.40 17.37
C ASN A 77 0.02 2.45 16.35
N PRO A 78 0.37 3.63 15.80
CA PRO A 78 1.48 3.76 14.85
C PRO A 78 2.81 3.20 15.36
N ALA A 79 3.06 3.21 16.69
CA ALA A 79 4.29 2.70 17.29
C ALA A 79 4.46 1.17 17.16
N ALA A 80 3.40 0.43 16.80
CA ALA A 80 3.46 -1.02 16.59
C ALA A 80 4.00 -1.40 15.20
N ASN A 81 4.16 -0.44 14.28
CA ASN A 81 4.67 -0.66 12.91
C ASN A 81 3.92 -1.74 12.10
N ILE A 82 2.63 -1.94 12.35
CA ILE A 82 1.77 -2.88 11.62
C ILE A 82 1.33 -2.24 10.30
N ASN A 83 2.31 -1.95 9.44
CA ASN A 83 2.15 -1.32 8.14
C ASN A 83 2.48 -2.34 7.05
N ARG A 84 1.80 -2.27 5.89
CA ARG A 84 2.11 -3.13 4.72
C ARG A 84 3.60 -3.04 4.36
N PHE A 85 4.15 -4.13 3.83
CA PHE A 85 5.58 -4.28 3.49
C PHE A 85 6.52 -4.30 4.70
N THR A 86 6.01 -4.18 5.92
CA THR A 86 6.83 -4.38 7.12
C THR A 86 6.92 -5.85 7.47
N ARG A 87 8.14 -6.34 7.69
CA ARG A 87 8.38 -7.65 8.31
C ARG A 87 8.49 -7.48 9.82
N LEU A 88 7.58 -8.14 10.53
CA LEU A 88 7.53 -8.12 11.98
C LEU A 88 7.75 -9.53 12.53
N ARG A 89 8.42 -9.58 13.68
CA ARG A 89 8.32 -10.71 14.59
C ARG A 89 7.31 -10.35 15.66
N MET A 90 6.33 -11.21 15.87
CA MET A 90 5.20 -10.96 16.75
C MET A 90 5.04 -12.11 17.73
N THR A 91 4.93 -11.80 19.02
CA THR A 91 4.64 -12.79 20.06
C THR A 91 3.30 -12.43 20.70
N GLY A 92 2.35 -13.36 20.73
CA GLY A 92 1.00 -13.13 21.24
C GLY A 92 0.19 -14.41 21.38
N THR A 93 -1.05 -14.28 21.83
CA THR A 93 -1.96 -15.40 22.14
C THR A 93 -2.84 -15.73 20.94
N ILE A 94 -2.96 -17.01 20.59
CA ILE A 94 -3.88 -17.45 19.53
C ILE A 94 -5.32 -17.56 20.06
N THR A 95 -6.25 -16.89 19.36
CA THR A 95 -7.70 -16.96 19.59
C THR A 95 -8.42 -17.30 18.30
N GLU A 96 -9.71 -17.61 18.40
CA GLU A 96 -10.58 -17.82 17.24
C GLU A 96 -11.92 -17.12 17.51
N PHE A 97 -12.37 -16.32 16.54
CA PHE A 97 -13.66 -15.65 16.60
C PHE A 97 -14.34 -15.68 15.23
N GLY A 98 -15.59 -16.15 15.18
CA GLY A 98 -16.37 -16.15 13.94
C GLY A 98 -15.79 -17.00 12.79
N GLY A 99 -14.83 -17.90 13.07
CA GLY A 99 -14.12 -18.68 12.07
C GLY A 99 -12.82 -18.04 11.55
N VAL A 100 -12.39 -16.92 12.16
CA VAL A 100 -11.11 -16.26 11.89
C VAL A 100 -10.12 -16.62 13.00
N THR A 101 -8.92 -17.07 12.62
CA THR A 101 -7.83 -17.30 13.56
C THR A 101 -7.06 -16.00 13.79
N GLU A 102 -6.94 -15.62 15.06
CA GLU A 102 -6.39 -14.32 15.45
C GLU A 102 -5.16 -14.51 16.34
N ILE A 103 -4.16 -13.63 16.19
CA ILE A 103 -3.14 -13.39 17.22
C ILE A 103 -3.49 -12.10 17.97
N THR A 104 -3.65 -12.21 19.28
CA THR A 104 -4.07 -11.14 20.19
C THR A 104 -3.04 -10.94 21.31
N GLU A 105 -3.24 -9.91 22.16
CA GLU A 105 -2.38 -9.61 23.32
C GLU A 105 -0.88 -9.60 22.98
N TYR A 106 -0.54 -9.07 21.81
CA TYR A 106 0.76 -9.27 21.20
C TYR A 106 1.76 -8.15 21.51
N THR A 107 3.04 -8.49 21.34
CA THR A 107 4.13 -7.53 21.20
C THR A 107 4.78 -7.68 19.83
N THR A 108 5.27 -6.58 19.28
CA THR A 108 5.90 -6.53 17.95
C THR A 108 7.36 -6.12 18.05
N SER A 109 8.20 -6.77 17.25
CA SER A 109 9.58 -6.37 17.00
C SER A 109 9.76 -6.17 15.49
N LEU A 110 10.22 -4.96 15.11
CA LEU A 110 10.54 -4.65 13.72
C LEU A 110 11.76 -5.46 13.28
N VAL A 111 11.59 -6.30 12.25
CA VAL A 111 12.69 -7.07 11.65
C VAL A 111 13.27 -6.31 10.47
N ALA A 112 12.40 -5.85 9.57
CA ALA A 112 12.78 -5.04 8.42
C ALA A 112 11.57 -4.28 7.88
N GLU A 113 11.81 -3.11 7.30
CA GLU A 113 10.82 -2.37 6.51
C GLU A 113 11.04 -2.68 5.02
N ASN A 114 10.08 -2.28 4.19
CA ASN A 114 10.23 -2.29 2.73
C ASN A 114 10.52 -3.68 2.14
N GLN A 115 9.92 -4.71 2.72
CA GLN A 115 10.03 -6.07 2.24
C GLN A 115 9.02 -6.33 1.12
N PRO A 116 9.35 -7.17 0.12
CA PRO A 116 8.38 -7.58 -0.88
C PRO A 116 7.19 -8.29 -0.21
N LEU A 117 6.00 -8.15 -0.79
CA LEU A 117 4.85 -8.93 -0.33
C LEU A 117 5.08 -10.42 -0.57
N PRO A 118 4.49 -11.30 0.26
CA PRO A 118 4.44 -12.72 -0.03
C PRO A 118 3.82 -12.96 -1.41
N THR A 119 4.34 -13.94 -2.16
CA THR A 119 3.75 -14.33 -3.44
C THR A 119 2.30 -14.78 -3.21
N PRO A 120 1.31 -14.17 -3.89
CA PRO A 120 -0.08 -14.52 -3.69
C PRO A 120 -0.37 -15.92 -4.22
N LEU A 121 -1.20 -16.67 -3.51
CA LEU A 121 -1.68 -17.97 -3.96
C LEU A 121 -2.70 -17.76 -5.10
N PHE A 122 -2.30 -18.10 -6.34
CA PHE A 122 -3.18 -17.96 -7.50
C PHE A 122 -4.15 -19.13 -7.61
N VAL A 123 -5.45 -18.85 -7.53
CA VAL A 123 -6.52 -19.86 -7.44
C VAL A 123 -7.73 -19.49 -8.28
N SER A 124 -8.58 -20.50 -8.55
CA SER A 124 -9.92 -20.28 -9.11
C SER A 124 -10.87 -19.70 -8.06
N SER A 125 -11.98 -19.12 -8.51
CA SER A 125 -13.02 -18.58 -7.63
C SER A 125 -13.61 -19.64 -6.69
N VAL A 126 -13.70 -20.91 -7.10
CA VAL A 126 -14.18 -21.98 -6.19
C VAL A 126 -13.17 -22.27 -5.09
N ILE A 127 -11.88 -22.35 -5.40
CA ILE A 127 -10.84 -22.61 -4.39
C ILE A 127 -10.69 -21.41 -3.45
N ALA A 128 -10.88 -20.18 -3.95
CA ALA A 128 -10.92 -18.99 -3.11
C ALA A 128 -12.03 -18.99 -2.05
N ASN A 129 -13.05 -19.84 -2.20
CA ASN A 129 -14.12 -20.00 -1.19
C ASN A 129 -13.83 -21.10 -0.14
N ASP A 130 -12.69 -21.79 -0.23
CA ASP A 130 -12.34 -22.83 0.73
C ASP A 130 -11.79 -22.20 2.02
N LEU A 131 -12.58 -22.27 3.10
CA LEU A 131 -12.27 -21.72 4.41
C LEU A 131 -10.95 -22.24 5.00
N ALA A 132 -10.41 -23.36 4.50
CA ALA A 132 -9.08 -23.84 4.90
C ALA A 132 -7.94 -22.86 4.55
N PHE A 133 -8.20 -21.85 3.72
CA PHE A 133 -7.21 -20.81 3.38
C PHE A 133 -7.43 -19.48 4.12
N GLU A 134 -8.15 -19.46 5.24
CA GLU A 134 -8.35 -18.24 6.02
C GLU A 134 -7.00 -17.54 6.30
N GLY A 135 -7.01 -16.21 6.22
CA GLY A 135 -5.86 -15.34 6.39
C GLY A 135 -4.86 -15.35 5.23
N THR A 136 -5.05 -16.19 4.21
CA THR A 136 -4.07 -16.35 3.11
C THR A 136 -4.18 -15.24 2.08
N TYR A 137 -3.05 -14.65 1.68
CA TYR A 137 -2.96 -13.70 0.58
C TYR A 137 -3.06 -14.44 -0.77
N MET A 138 -4.09 -14.11 -1.55
CA MET A 138 -4.47 -14.81 -2.76
C MET A 138 -4.51 -13.90 -3.97
N LYS A 139 -4.55 -14.53 -5.16
CA LYS A 139 -4.91 -13.89 -6.42
C LYS A 139 -6.05 -14.67 -7.08
N VAL A 140 -7.08 -13.96 -7.53
CA VAL A 140 -8.20 -14.52 -8.32
C VAL A 140 -8.42 -13.63 -9.54
N VAL A 141 -8.75 -14.24 -10.68
CA VAL A 141 -9.08 -13.52 -11.92
C VAL A 141 -10.43 -14.01 -12.43
N GLY A 142 -11.31 -13.08 -12.78
CA GLY A 142 -12.61 -13.42 -13.35
C GLY A 142 -13.31 -12.21 -13.96
N VAL A 143 -14.55 -12.40 -14.39
CA VAL A 143 -15.42 -11.34 -14.91
C VAL A 143 -16.29 -10.81 -13.78
N VAL A 144 -16.38 -9.49 -13.65
CA VAL A 144 -17.27 -8.83 -12.70
C VAL A 144 -18.72 -9.06 -13.13
N THR A 145 -19.51 -9.70 -12.27
CA THR A 145 -20.94 -9.96 -12.54
C THR A 145 -21.87 -9.06 -11.74
N SER A 146 -21.43 -8.52 -10.59
CA SER A 146 -22.15 -7.51 -9.83
C SER A 146 -21.18 -6.60 -9.07
N ILE A 147 -21.63 -5.37 -8.81
CA ILE A 147 -20.97 -4.38 -7.95
C ILE A 147 -22.08 -3.79 -7.09
N ASP A 148 -22.12 -4.19 -5.83
CA ASP A 148 -23.22 -3.93 -4.90
C ASP A 148 -22.68 -3.16 -3.69
N PRO A 149 -22.89 -1.83 -3.61
CA PRO A 149 -22.58 -1.08 -2.41
C PRO A 149 -23.51 -1.53 -1.29
N ASP A 150 -22.93 -1.91 -0.16
CA ASP A 150 -23.64 -2.25 1.07
C ASP A 150 -24.31 -0.99 1.61
N ALA A 151 -25.61 -1.09 1.90
CA ALA A 151 -26.41 0.05 2.29
C ALA A 151 -26.11 0.52 3.73
N ASP A 152 -25.55 -0.36 4.56
CA ASP A 152 -25.43 -0.12 6.00
C ASP A 152 -24.07 0.51 6.38
N ASP A 153 -22.98 0.09 5.75
CA ASP A 153 -21.62 0.57 6.04
C ASP A 153 -20.94 1.29 4.85
N ASN A 154 -21.52 1.20 3.64
CA ASN A 154 -20.94 1.63 2.37
C ASN A 154 -19.67 0.87 1.95
N ASP A 155 -19.44 -0.31 2.49
CA ASP A 155 -18.52 -1.26 1.87
C ASP A 155 -19.07 -1.65 0.50
N THR A 156 -18.21 -2.13 -0.40
CA THR A 156 -18.65 -2.57 -1.73
C THR A 156 -18.33 -4.03 -1.94
N ASN A 157 -19.37 -4.80 -2.25
CA ASN A 157 -19.26 -6.19 -2.63
C ASN A 157 -19.18 -6.32 -4.15
N ILE A 158 -18.17 -7.03 -4.64
CA ILE A 158 -18.00 -7.33 -6.05
C ILE A 158 -18.11 -8.84 -6.22
N THR A 159 -19.04 -9.30 -7.05
CA THR A 159 -19.09 -10.71 -7.42
C THR A 159 -18.19 -10.95 -8.63
N LEU A 160 -17.15 -11.76 -8.44
CA LEU A 160 -16.21 -12.15 -9.49
C LEU A 160 -16.51 -13.58 -9.93
N ARG A 161 -16.57 -13.83 -11.24
CA ARG A 161 -16.87 -15.14 -11.81
C ARG A 161 -15.79 -15.62 -12.76
N ASP A 162 -15.28 -16.82 -12.55
CA ASP A 162 -14.46 -17.55 -13.53
C ASP A 162 -15.27 -18.70 -14.17
N ASP A 163 -14.59 -19.67 -14.80
CA ASP A 163 -15.25 -20.83 -15.41
C ASP A 163 -15.66 -21.93 -14.41
N GLN A 164 -15.21 -21.84 -13.15
CA GLN A 164 -15.50 -22.80 -12.09
C GLN A 164 -16.61 -22.32 -11.15
N GLY A 165 -16.73 -21.02 -10.93
CA GLY A 165 -17.74 -20.48 -10.02
C GLY A 165 -17.59 -18.99 -9.76
N THR A 166 -18.06 -18.56 -8.59
CA THR A 166 -18.04 -17.16 -8.16
C THR A 166 -17.37 -17.02 -6.81
N VAL A 167 -16.71 -15.89 -6.58
CA VAL A 167 -16.18 -15.49 -5.28
C VAL A 167 -16.60 -14.06 -4.96
N LEU A 168 -16.83 -13.78 -3.68
CA LEU A 168 -17.08 -12.43 -3.18
C LEU A 168 -15.76 -11.70 -2.97
N VAL A 169 -15.68 -10.47 -3.46
CA VAL A 169 -14.60 -9.54 -3.15
C VAL A 169 -15.21 -8.39 -2.36
N ARG A 170 -14.74 -8.14 -1.13
CA ARG A 170 -15.25 -7.07 -0.26
C ARG A 170 -14.25 -5.95 -0.15
N VAL A 171 -14.62 -4.78 -0.65
CA VAL A 171 -13.83 -3.54 -0.56
C VAL A 171 -14.39 -2.70 0.59
N TRP A 172 -13.63 -2.59 1.68
CA TRP A 172 -14.02 -1.81 2.84
C TRP A 172 -13.94 -0.32 2.53
N LYS A 173 -14.92 0.46 3.01
CA LYS A 173 -14.95 1.92 2.83
C LYS A 173 -13.70 2.59 3.40
N GLU A 174 -13.21 2.11 4.54
CA GLU A 174 -12.03 2.62 5.25
C GLU A 174 -10.77 2.58 4.38
N THR A 175 -10.68 1.66 3.42
CA THR A 175 -9.52 1.57 2.50
C THR A 175 -9.38 2.80 1.61
N GLY A 176 -10.46 3.56 1.40
CA GLY A 176 -10.49 4.71 0.50
C GLY A 176 -10.29 4.36 -0.98
N ILE A 177 -10.36 3.07 -1.35
CA ILE A 177 -10.21 2.63 -2.74
C ILE A 177 -11.40 3.13 -3.56
N SER A 178 -11.14 3.99 -4.55
CA SER A 178 -12.14 4.35 -5.56
C SER A 178 -12.30 3.22 -6.58
N LEU A 179 -13.55 2.86 -6.88
CA LEU A 179 -13.93 1.84 -7.86
C LEU A 179 -14.46 2.45 -9.17
N ASP A 180 -14.27 3.76 -9.40
CA ASP A 180 -14.80 4.47 -10.59
C ASP A 180 -14.27 3.93 -11.93
N PHE A 181 -13.18 3.15 -11.90
CA PHE A 181 -12.59 2.52 -13.08
C PHE A 181 -13.26 1.18 -13.46
N LEU A 182 -14.05 0.61 -12.54
CA LEU A 182 -14.60 -0.74 -12.65
C LEU A 182 -16.03 -0.72 -13.19
N SER A 183 -16.37 -1.70 -14.01
CA SER A 183 -17.72 -1.89 -14.54
C SER A 183 -18.09 -3.37 -14.59
N VAL A 184 -19.38 -3.68 -14.49
CA VAL A 184 -19.89 -5.05 -14.75
C VAL A 184 -19.51 -5.47 -16.16
N GLY A 185 -18.99 -6.68 -16.30
CA GLY A 185 -18.45 -7.22 -17.54
C GLY A 185 -16.94 -7.05 -17.72
N ASP A 186 -16.28 -6.24 -16.88
CA ASP A 186 -14.82 -6.16 -16.88
C ASP A 186 -14.19 -7.47 -16.39
N THR A 187 -13.08 -7.86 -17.01
CA THR A 187 -12.16 -8.83 -16.41
C THR A 187 -11.37 -8.13 -15.32
N LEU A 188 -11.46 -8.62 -14.09
CA LEU A 188 -10.77 -8.08 -12.92
C LEU A 188 -9.82 -9.14 -12.34
N SER A 189 -8.57 -8.75 -12.13
CA SER A 189 -7.60 -9.47 -11.32
C SER A 189 -7.58 -8.85 -9.93
N VAL A 190 -7.91 -9.66 -8.92
CA VAL A 190 -7.91 -9.27 -7.51
C VAL A 190 -6.77 -9.96 -6.79
N GLN A 191 -5.96 -9.20 -6.05
CA GLN A 191 -5.17 -9.71 -4.94
C GLN A 191 -5.83 -9.28 -3.63
N GLY A 192 -5.62 -10.04 -2.55
CA GLY A 192 -6.23 -9.73 -1.27
C GLY A 192 -6.15 -10.91 -0.32
N VAL A 193 -6.47 -10.67 0.94
CA VAL A 193 -6.54 -11.73 1.95
C VAL A 193 -7.87 -12.46 1.84
N MET A 194 -7.86 -13.79 1.88
CA MET A 194 -9.10 -14.55 2.09
C MET A 194 -9.49 -14.47 3.57
N ASP A 195 -10.61 -13.81 3.84
CA ASP A 195 -11.20 -13.60 5.15
C ASP A 195 -12.53 -14.37 5.27
N VAL A 196 -12.97 -14.59 6.50
CA VAL A 196 -14.20 -15.30 6.83
C VAL A 196 -15.15 -14.35 7.57
N PHE A 197 -16.31 -14.09 6.96
CA PHE A 197 -17.37 -13.32 7.60
C PHE A 197 -18.68 -14.10 7.56
N SER A 198 -19.31 -14.27 8.73
CA SER A 198 -20.56 -15.04 8.87
C SER A 198 -20.49 -16.45 8.23
N SER A 199 -19.34 -17.13 8.41
CA SER A 199 -19.04 -18.45 7.83
C SER A 199 -18.98 -18.48 6.30
N GLN A 200 -18.78 -17.35 5.65
CA GLN A 200 -18.58 -17.24 4.20
C GLN A 200 -17.20 -16.64 3.91
N ALA A 201 -16.56 -17.16 2.87
CA ALA A 201 -15.29 -16.63 2.38
C ALA A 201 -15.51 -15.31 1.61
N GLN A 202 -14.55 -14.42 1.75
CA GLN A 202 -14.45 -13.19 0.97
C GLN A 202 -12.99 -12.86 0.71
N ILE A 203 -12.68 -12.32 -0.47
CA ILE A 203 -11.36 -11.75 -0.74
C ILE A 203 -11.39 -10.26 -0.39
N VAL A 204 -10.51 -9.85 0.52
CA VAL A 204 -10.40 -8.49 1.03
C VAL A 204 -9.13 -7.83 0.48
N PRO A 205 -9.23 -7.01 -0.58
CA PRO A 205 -8.16 -6.09 -0.95
C PRO A 205 -8.07 -4.95 0.10
N GLY A 206 -6.86 -4.68 0.58
CA GLY A 206 -6.57 -3.53 1.42
C GLY A 206 -6.12 -2.30 0.63
N TYR A 207 -5.67 -2.49 -0.61
CA TYR A 207 -5.00 -1.43 -1.39
C TYR A 207 -5.41 -1.40 -2.86
N ALA A 208 -5.33 -0.22 -3.48
CA ALA A 208 -5.81 -0.01 -4.85
C ALA A 208 -5.01 -0.78 -5.92
N ASP A 209 -3.73 -1.04 -5.69
CA ASP A 209 -2.85 -1.86 -6.55
C ASP A 209 -3.26 -3.35 -6.57
N GLU A 210 -4.15 -3.76 -5.69
CA GLU A 210 -4.65 -5.12 -5.61
C GLU A 210 -5.82 -5.37 -6.57
N LEU A 211 -6.38 -4.31 -7.17
CA LEU A 211 -7.48 -4.38 -8.13
C LEU A 211 -7.02 -3.92 -9.52
N VAL A 212 -6.90 -4.89 -10.44
CA VAL A 212 -6.38 -4.63 -11.79
C VAL A 212 -7.39 -5.03 -12.85
N VAL A 213 -7.84 -4.06 -13.65
CA VAL A 213 -8.60 -4.31 -14.88
C VAL A 213 -7.64 -4.18 -16.06
N PRO A 214 -7.24 -5.28 -16.72
CA PRO A 214 -6.29 -5.24 -17.82
C PRO A 214 -6.70 -4.24 -18.89
N GLY A 215 -5.78 -3.33 -19.24
CA GLY A 215 -6.01 -2.26 -20.22
C GLY A 215 -6.75 -1.02 -19.69
N LYS A 216 -7.17 -1.00 -18.42
CA LYS A 216 -7.69 0.20 -17.74
C LYS A 216 -6.81 0.65 -16.57
N THR A 217 -6.28 -0.31 -15.83
CA THR A 217 -5.36 -0.10 -14.70
C THR A 217 -4.22 -1.10 -14.78
N ALA A 218 -3.10 -0.77 -14.14
CA ALA A 218 -1.97 -1.66 -13.93
C ALA A 218 -1.69 -1.80 -12.43
N ARG A 219 -1.10 -2.93 -12.00
CA ARG A 219 -0.72 -3.13 -10.59
C ARG A 219 0.30 -2.09 -10.13
N ALA A 220 1.16 -1.65 -11.05
CA ALA A 220 2.13 -0.60 -10.76
C ALA A 220 1.53 0.81 -10.58
N ASP A 221 0.24 1.02 -10.89
CA ASP A 221 -0.42 2.34 -10.76
C ASP A 221 -0.54 2.78 -9.30
N GLY A 222 0.18 3.83 -8.92
CA GLY A 222 0.23 4.31 -7.53
C GLY A 222 0.96 3.35 -6.58
N SER A 223 1.70 2.40 -7.12
CA SER A 223 2.57 1.52 -6.34
C SER A 223 3.91 2.19 -5.99
N GLY A 224 4.62 1.60 -5.06
CA GLY A 224 5.90 2.08 -4.58
C GLY A 224 5.79 2.90 -3.30
N PHE A 225 6.93 3.08 -2.65
CA PHE A 225 7.13 4.10 -1.62
C PHE A 225 8.35 4.93 -2.01
N ALA A 226 8.49 6.10 -1.38
CA ALA A 226 9.60 6.98 -1.69
C ALA A 226 10.14 7.69 -0.44
N PHE A 227 11.40 8.05 -0.50
CA PHE A 227 12.10 8.82 0.54
C PHE A 227 13.08 9.79 -0.11
N THR A 228 13.57 10.76 0.66
CA THR A 228 14.45 11.81 0.14
C THR A 228 15.82 11.74 0.79
N SER A 229 16.84 12.26 0.10
CA SER A 229 18.20 12.39 0.65
C SER A 229 18.28 13.32 1.86
N ALA A 230 17.26 14.15 2.09
CA ALA A 230 17.13 15.03 3.25
C ALA A 230 15.67 15.12 3.69
N ALA A 231 15.40 14.73 4.94
CA ALA A 231 14.10 14.88 5.59
C ALA A 231 13.92 16.26 6.27
N VAL A 232 15.02 16.98 6.51
CA VAL A 232 15.06 18.32 7.09
C VAL A 232 16.08 19.16 6.34
N VAL A 233 15.70 20.39 5.99
CA VAL A 233 16.58 21.37 5.32
C VAL A 233 16.40 22.74 5.96
N ASP A 234 17.40 23.61 5.89
CA ASP A 234 17.25 25.00 6.36
C ASP A 234 16.43 25.83 5.36
N THR A 235 15.95 27.01 5.76
CA THR A 235 15.29 27.93 4.84
C THR A 235 16.27 28.47 3.80
N THR A 236 15.85 28.49 2.54
CA THR A 236 16.64 29.04 1.44
C THR A 236 17.99 28.36 1.20
N ASP A 237 18.11 27.12 1.66
CA ASP A 237 19.27 26.26 1.49
C ASP A 237 19.37 25.79 0.03
N THR A 238 20.59 25.80 -0.52
CA THR A 238 20.83 25.36 -1.90
C THR A 238 21.24 23.89 -1.88
N LEU A 239 20.38 23.04 -2.43
CA LEU A 239 20.51 21.61 -2.44
C LEU A 239 21.09 21.17 -3.78
N SER A 240 22.40 20.93 -3.80
CA SER A 240 23.13 20.61 -5.02
C SER A 240 22.89 19.20 -5.56
N ASN A 241 22.27 18.31 -4.78
CA ASN A 241 21.96 16.93 -5.20
C ASN A 241 20.80 16.35 -4.37
N PHE A 242 19.68 17.08 -4.31
CA PHE A 242 18.52 16.58 -3.58
C PHE A 242 17.93 15.40 -4.35
N THR A 243 17.92 14.22 -3.74
CA THR A 243 17.52 12.98 -4.41
C THR A 243 16.22 12.46 -3.84
N VAL A 244 15.28 12.14 -4.73
CA VAL A 244 14.08 11.35 -4.41
C VAL A 244 14.37 9.91 -4.80
N PHE A 245 14.36 9.03 -3.82
CA PHE A 245 14.48 7.59 -4.00
C PHE A 245 13.10 6.98 -4.09
N ILE A 246 12.88 6.12 -5.07
CA ILE A 246 11.59 5.46 -5.34
C ILE A 246 11.86 3.97 -5.42
N VAL A 247 11.11 3.19 -4.65
CA VAL A 247 11.31 1.75 -4.52
C VAL A 247 10.11 1.02 -5.10
N GLY A 248 10.37 0.03 -5.95
CA GLY A 248 9.33 -0.81 -6.53
C GLY A 248 8.81 -1.79 -5.50
N THR A 249 7.48 -1.82 -5.29
CA THR A 249 6.87 -2.66 -4.25
C THR A 249 6.06 -3.83 -4.79
N VAL A 250 5.76 -3.82 -6.09
CA VAL A 250 4.92 -4.81 -6.75
C VAL A 250 5.69 -5.50 -7.88
N ASP A 251 5.23 -6.70 -8.24
CA ASP A 251 5.84 -7.57 -9.26
C ASP A 251 5.66 -7.07 -10.70
N GLU A 252 4.74 -6.15 -10.94
CA GLU A 252 4.61 -5.43 -12.21
C GLU A 252 5.52 -4.18 -12.20
N PRO A 253 6.44 -3.98 -13.17
CA PRO A 253 7.34 -2.85 -13.15
C PRO A 253 6.62 -1.50 -13.32
N VAL A 254 7.09 -0.47 -12.61
CA VAL A 254 6.68 0.91 -12.86
C VAL A 254 7.40 1.43 -14.11
N SER A 255 6.62 1.92 -15.08
CA SER A 255 7.12 2.47 -16.35
C SER A 255 7.17 3.99 -16.36
N ASP A 256 6.29 4.63 -15.60
CA ASP A 256 6.12 6.08 -15.58
C ASP A 256 6.05 6.60 -14.15
N ILE A 257 6.79 7.69 -13.90
CA ILE A 257 6.90 8.34 -12.59
C ILE A 257 6.65 9.82 -12.79
N ARG A 258 5.86 10.44 -11.92
CA ARG A 258 5.70 11.89 -11.83
C ARG A 258 6.03 12.37 -10.44
N ILE A 259 6.91 13.36 -10.33
CA ILE A 259 7.24 14.04 -9.07
C ILE A 259 6.77 15.49 -9.17
N ASP A 260 5.95 15.93 -8.22
CA ASP A 260 5.53 17.32 -8.11
C ASP A 260 6.45 18.08 -7.15
N LEU A 261 7.27 18.98 -7.70
CA LEU A 261 8.11 19.89 -6.94
C LEU A 261 7.42 21.26 -6.78
N PRO A 262 7.12 21.73 -5.56
CA PRO A 262 6.50 23.03 -5.39
C PRO A 262 7.39 24.16 -5.91
N VAL A 263 6.83 25.13 -6.65
CA VAL A 263 7.59 26.29 -7.19
C VAL A 263 8.29 27.10 -6.09
N ARG A 264 7.81 26.99 -4.85
CA ARG A 264 8.40 27.61 -3.65
C ARG A 264 9.77 27.06 -3.29
N TRP A 265 10.13 25.89 -3.81
CA TRP A 265 11.48 25.34 -3.76
C TRP A 265 12.41 25.95 -4.81
N GLN A 266 12.02 27.08 -5.42
CA GLN A 266 12.86 27.98 -6.24
C GLN A 266 13.66 27.26 -7.33
N TRP A 267 13.19 26.09 -7.76
CA TRP A 267 13.78 25.35 -8.84
C TRP A 267 13.44 26.04 -10.17
N SER A 268 14.37 25.98 -11.11
CA SER A 268 14.23 26.57 -12.45
C SER A 268 13.14 25.91 -13.28
N GLY A 269 12.83 24.63 -12.97
CA GLY A 269 12.04 23.77 -13.86
C GLY A 269 12.82 23.25 -15.05
N ASP A 270 14.14 23.44 -15.10
CA ASP A 270 14.99 22.97 -16.20
C ASP A 270 15.24 21.47 -16.06
N ALA A 271 14.75 20.67 -17.01
CA ALA A 271 14.95 19.22 -17.03
C ALA A 271 16.45 18.84 -17.09
N ALA A 272 17.33 19.73 -17.58
CA ALA A 272 18.78 19.51 -17.56
C ALA A 272 19.36 19.46 -16.13
N ASP A 273 18.66 20.02 -15.14
CA ASP A 273 19.04 19.92 -13.72
C ASP A 273 18.63 18.57 -13.09
N VAL A 274 17.91 17.71 -13.83
CA VAL A 274 17.49 16.39 -13.36
C VAL A 274 18.46 15.31 -13.85
N SER A 275 18.97 14.50 -12.92
CA SER A 275 19.74 13.30 -13.24
C SER A 275 19.04 12.04 -12.73
N LEU A 276 19.12 10.99 -13.54
CA LEU A 276 18.50 9.69 -13.27
C LEU A 276 19.59 8.66 -12.99
N SER A 277 19.45 7.87 -11.93
CA SER A 277 20.34 6.74 -11.63
C SER A 277 19.62 5.57 -10.96
N GLY A 278 20.16 4.36 -11.10
CA GLY A 278 19.53 3.11 -10.63
C GLY A 278 19.39 2.08 -11.75
N GLY A 279 19.15 0.81 -11.38
CA GLY A 279 19.15 -0.33 -12.31
C GLY A 279 18.02 -0.31 -13.36
N GLY A 280 16.93 0.40 -13.07
CA GLY A 280 15.73 0.47 -13.93
C GLY A 280 15.68 1.65 -14.90
N PHE A 281 16.79 2.36 -15.11
CA PHE A 281 16.87 3.40 -16.14
C PHE A 281 17.70 2.92 -17.33
N GLY A 282 17.09 2.91 -18.51
CA GLY A 282 17.71 2.51 -19.77
C GLY A 282 17.95 3.68 -20.71
N GLU A 283 18.51 3.39 -21.89
CA GLU A 283 18.77 4.41 -22.92
C GLU A 283 17.50 5.12 -23.42
N SER A 284 16.34 4.47 -23.32
CA SER A 284 15.04 5.04 -23.70
C SER A 284 14.36 5.81 -22.58
N THR A 285 14.94 5.84 -21.37
CA THR A 285 14.36 6.59 -20.25
C THR A 285 14.61 8.09 -20.46
N SER A 286 13.56 8.89 -20.30
CA SER A 286 13.62 10.35 -20.40
C SER A 286 12.99 11.01 -19.18
N ALA A 287 13.55 12.16 -18.77
CA ALA A 287 12.93 13.07 -17.82
C ALA A 287 12.52 14.36 -18.53
N GLU A 288 11.28 14.78 -18.31
CA GLU A 288 10.76 16.06 -18.76
C GLU A 288 10.20 16.84 -17.57
N ALA A 289 10.31 18.17 -17.61
CA ALA A 289 9.81 19.04 -16.56
C ALA A 289 8.84 20.06 -17.16
N VAL A 290 7.63 20.14 -16.60
CA VAL A 290 6.57 21.05 -17.05
C VAL A 290 6.03 21.81 -15.86
N ALA A 291 6.02 23.14 -15.95
CA ALA A 291 5.36 23.99 -14.95
C ALA A 291 3.85 23.82 -15.02
N ASP A 292 3.21 23.58 -13.87
CA ASP A 292 1.78 23.73 -13.69
C ASP A 292 1.50 25.00 -12.88
N PRO A 293 0.98 26.07 -13.53
CA PRO A 293 0.74 27.34 -12.87
C PRO A 293 -0.53 27.33 -12.01
N ILE A 294 -1.41 26.34 -12.15
CA ILE A 294 -2.64 26.22 -11.34
C ILE A 294 -2.28 25.63 -9.98
N ASP A 295 -1.49 24.55 -10.01
CA ASP A 295 -1.05 23.83 -8.82
C ASP A 295 0.19 24.46 -8.16
N GLU A 296 0.82 25.45 -8.80
CA GLU A 296 2.09 26.05 -8.37
C GLU A 296 3.21 25.00 -8.16
N VAL A 297 3.34 24.05 -9.09
CA VAL A 297 4.38 23.01 -9.07
C VAL A 297 5.10 22.87 -10.41
N TYR A 298 6.31 22.31 -10.38
CA TYR A 298 6.92 21.70 -11.55
C TYR A 298 6.67 20.20 -11.52
N ARG A 299 6.06 19.68 -12.58
CA ARG A 299 5.81 18.26 -12.78
C ARG A 299 6.99 17.67 -13.52
N VAL A 300 7.75 16.83 -12.83
CA VAL A 300 8.86 16.09 -13.43
C VAL A 300 8.38 14.70 -13.78
N GLN A 301 8.21 14.45 -15.08
CA GLN A 301 7.77 13.19 -15.63
C GLN A 301 8.99 12.38 -16.07
N VAL A 302 9.15 11.19 -15.51
CA VAL A 302 10.10 10.19 -16.00
C VAL A 302 9.31 9.10 -16.71
N SER A 303 9.67 8.83 -17.96
CA SER A 303 9.01 7.82 -18.79
C SER A 303 10.01 6.78 -19.30
N GLY A 304 9.54 5.56 -19.49
CA GLY A 304 10.37 4.44 -19.93
C GLY A 304 11.30 3.93 -18.83
N ALA A 305 10.89 4.05 -17.57
CA ALA A 305 11.56 3.37 -16.45
C ALA A 305 11.22 1.87 -16.45
N THR A 306 11.99 1.08 -15.72
CA THR A 306 11.73 -0.33 -15.45
C THR A 306 12.08 -0.61 -14.00
N LEU A 307 11.25 -0.07 -13.09
CA LEU A 307 11.44 -0.26 -11.66
C LEU A 307 10.75 -1.55 -11.22
N GLU A 308 11.53 -2.60 -11.02
CA GLU A 308 11.04 -3.91 -10.56
C GLU A 308 10.86 -3.94 -9.02
N GLN A 309 10.21 -4.99 -8.52
CA GLN A 309 10.04 -5.18 -7.08
C GLN A 309 11.39 -5.27 -6.37
N GLY A 310 11.59 -4.45 -5.33
CA GLY A 310 12.82 -4.39 -4.56
C GLY A 310 13.92 -3.52 -5.18
N ASP A 311 13.77 -3.09 -6.43
CA ASP A 311 14.68 -2.11 -7.04
C ASP A 311 14.48 -0.73 -6.42
N THR A 312 15.52 0.09 -6.49
CA THR A 312 15.47 1.50 -6.12
C THR A 312 15.96 2.36 -7.28
N LEU A 313 15.16 3.34 -7.65
CA LEU A 313 15.54 4.41 -8.57
C LEU A 313 15.82 5.69 -7.81
N ALA A 314 16.72 6.51 -8.34
CA ALA A 314 17.09 7.81 -7.80
C ALA A 314 16.87 8.89 -8.86
N VAL A 315 15.98 9.83 -8.56
CA VAL A 315 15.76 11.06 -9.32
C VAL A 315 16.37 12.22 -8.55
N SER A 316 17.47 12.75 -9.06
CA SER A 316 18.26 13.78 -8.41
C SER A 316 18.03 15.14 -9.05
N PHE A 317 17.83 16.16 -8.20
CA PHE A 317 17.60 17.54 -8.58
C PHE A 317 18.81 18.37 -8.20
N ASN A 318 19.39 19.05 -9.19
CA ASN A 318 20.41 20.05 -9.02
C ASN A 318 19.77 21.45 -8.97
N ASN A 319 20.50 22.43 -8.43
CA ASN A 319 20.07 23.84 -8.38
C ASN A 319 18.69 24.05 -7.73
N LEU A 320 18.31 23.15 -6.82
CA LEU A 320 17.09 23.22 -6.03
C LEU A 320 17.34 24.08 -4.79
N ARG A 321 16.42 24.97 -4.41
CA ARG A 321 16.60 25.81 -3.21
C ARG A 321 15.36 25.82 -2.33
N SER A 322 15.49 25.31 -1.11
CA SER A 322 14.35 25.19 -0.19
C SER A 322 13.60 26.53 0.02
N GLY A 323 12.32 26.43 0.36
CA GLY A 323 11.49 27.60 0.59
C GLY A 323 12.00 28.52 1.72
N PRO A 324 11.62 29.80 1.73
CA PRO A 324 11.99 30.73 2.80
C PRO A 324 11.16 30.53 4.08
N ASP A 325 10.19 29.62 4.04
CA ASP A 325 9.15 29.49 5.05
C ASP A 325 9.37 28.20 5.87
N PRO A 326 9.24 28.25 7.21
CA PRO A 326 9.29 27.05 8.01
C PRO A 326 7.98 26.26 7.84
N VAL A 327 8.01 25.25 6.97
CA VAL A 327 6.88 24.39 6.60
C VAL A 327 7.31 22.93 6.51
N ARG A 328 6.34 22.03 6.61
CA ARG A 328 6.48 20.64 6.20
C ARG A 328 5.79 20.48 4.86
N THR A 329 6.50 20.00 3.85
CA THR A 329 5.99 19.88 2.48
C THR A 329 6.01 18.43 2.07
N ALA A 330 4.92 17.98 1.45
CA ALA A 330 4.88 16.69 0.78
C ALA A 330 5.53 16.82 -0.59
N LEU A 331 6.23 15.78 -1.03
CA LEU A 331 6.57 15.60 -2.44
C LEU A 331 5.62 14.58 -3.03
N TRP A 332 4.63 15.05 -3.78
CA TRP A 332 3.62 14.17 -4.35
C TRP A 332 4.22 13.39 -5.51
N ILE A 333 4.21 12.07 -5.37
CA ILE A 333 4.75 11.15 -6.35
C ILE A 333 3.60 10.32 -6.89
N ARG A 334 3.59 10.17 -8.21
CA ARG A 334 2.67 9.27 -8.90
C ARG A 334 3.45 8.26 -9.71
N THR A 335 2.94 7.05 -9.77
CA THR A 335 3.53 5.95 -10.54
C THR A 335 2.47 5.32 -11.43
N ALA A 336 2.90 4.75 -12.55
CA ALA A 336 2.06 3.96 -13.45
C ALA A 336 2.83 2.75 -13.99
N GLY A 337 2.11 1.65 -14.17
CA GLY A 337 2.60 0.51 -14.95
C GLY A 337 2.36 0.70 -16.44
N ALA A 338 2.88 -0.23 -17.24
CA ALA A 338 2.71 -0.19 -18.69
C ALA A 338 1.22 -0.22 -19.09
N GLY A 339 0.76 0.83 -19.78
CA GLY A 339 -0.65 0.96 -20.18
C GLY A 339 -1.62 1.35 -19.06
N GLY A 340 -1.10 1.60 -17.86
CA GLY A 340 -1.85 2.08 -16.71
C GLY A 340 -2.02 3.61 -16.68
N ARG A 341 -2.32 4.16 -15.51
CA ARG A 341 -2.50 5.60 -15.29
C ARG A 341 -1.74 6.05 -14.05
N LEU A 342 -1.12 7.23 -14.13
CA LEU A 342 -0.47 7.86 -12.98
C LEU A 342 -1.44 8.02 -11.82
N ARG A 343 -1.16 7.32 -10.71
CA ARG A 343 -1.88 7.44 -9.43
C ARG A 343 -0.90 7.79 -8.32
N LEU A 344 -1.39 8.45 -7.28
CA LEU A 344 -0.57 8.79 -6.11
C LEU A 344 -0.08 7.52 -5.43
N ILE A 345 1.19 7.54 -5.00
CA ILE A 345 1.70 6.50 -4.11
C ILE A 345 1.06 6.62 -2.72
N GLY A 346 0.93 5.48 -2.03
CA GLY A 346 0.25 5.42 -0.74
C GLY A 346 0.95 6.21 0.37
N ASP A 347 2.28 6.31 0.32
CA ASP A 347 3.09 7.04 1.31
C ASP A 347 4.09 8.00 0.64
N PRO A 348 3.73 9.28 0.44
CA PRO A 348 4.62 10.27 -0.14
C PRO A 348 5.64 10.77 0.89
N PRO A 349 6.88 11.06 0.49
CA PRO A 349 7.88 11.58 1.40
C PRO A 349 7.60 13.04 1.79
N PHE A 350 7.95 13.38 3.03
CA PHE A 350 7.86 14.73 3.57
C PHE A 350 9.23 15.32 3.86
N VAL A 351 9.38 16.61 3.59
CA VAL A 351 10.57 17.38 3.99
C VAL A 351 10.15 18.55 4.89
N SER A 352 10.85 18.71 6.01
CA SER A 352 10.67 19.83 6.93
C SER A 352 11.68 20.94 6.63
N VAL A 353 11.19 22.10 6.21
CA VAL A 353 12.00 23.32 6.04
C VAL A 353 12.09 24.03 7.39
N ALA A 354 13.31 24.26 7.88
CA ALA A 354 13.63 24.84 9.19
C ALA A 354 12.81 24.27 10.36
N GLY A 355 12.56 22.94 10.33
CA GLY A 355 11.79 22.25 11.37
C GLY A 355 10.31 22.67 11.45
N GLY A 356 9.78 23.33 10.43
CA GLY A 356 8.38 23.73 10.39
C GLY A 356 7.40 22.55 10.38
N SER A 357 6.26 22.73 11.03
CA SER A 357 5.19 21.72 11.13
C SER A 357 3.91 22.09 10.37
N ARG A 358 3.90 23.23 9.68
CA ARG A 358 2.75 23.72 8.90
C ARG A 358 2.83 23.20 7.47
N TYR A 359 1.69 22.80 6.91
CA TYR A 359 1.61 22.33 5.52
C TYR A 359 1.18 23.45 4.57
N TYR A 360 1.46 23.30 3.28
CA TYR A 360 0.83 24.16 2.29
C TYR A 360 -0.62 23.74 2.04
N ILE A 361 -1.48 24.70 1.66
CA ILE A 361 -2.87 24.37 1.28
C ILE A 361 -2.92 23.41 0.08
N TYR A 362 -1.95 23.54 -0.83
CA TYR A 362 -1.75 22.63 -1.94
C TYR A 362 -1.66 21.17 -1.49
N ASP A 363 -0.87 20.89 -0.46
CA ASP A 363 -0.68 19.52 0.05
C ASP A 363 -2.02 18.88 0.45
N LEU A 364 -2.88 19.67 1.09
CA LEU A 364 -4.22 19.24 1.48
C LEU A 364 -5.19 19.06 0.32
N GLN A 365 -5.06 19.87 -0.73
CA GLN A 365 -5.87 19.76 -1.93
C GLN A 365 -5.47 18.55 -2.77
N GLN A 366 -4.20 18.15 -2.74
CA GLN A 366 -3.71 16.99 -3.47
C GLN A 366 -4.15 15.68 -2.84
N ASN A 367 -4.02 15.54 -1.53
CA ASN A 367 -4.47 14.34 -0.83
C ASN A 367 -4.81 14.60 0.63
N SER A 368 -6.05 15.01 0.91
CA SER A 368 -6.48 15.28 2.29
C SER A 368 -6.44 14.05 3.20
N SER A 369 -6.52 12.83 2.66
CA SER A 369 -6.49 11.61 3.48
C SER A 369 -5.08 11.27 3.99
N ALA A 370 -4.03 11.85 3.39
CA ALA A 370 -2.66 11.75 3.91
C ALA A 370 -2.42 12.55 5.20
N PHE A 371 -3.43 13.27 5.70
CA PHE A 371 -3.33 14.12 6.88
C PHE A 371 -4.30 13.66 7.97
N SER A 372 -3.82 13.58 9.21
CA SER A 372 -4.63 13.24 10.37
C SER A 372 -4.47 14.27 11.51
N GLY A 373 -5.50 14.36 12.35
CA GLY A 373 -5.52 15.26 13.51
C GLY A 373 -5.65 16.75 13.15
N THR A 374 -5.21 17.61 14.08
CA THR A 374 -5.25 19.07 13.89
C THR A 374 -4.09 19.51 13.02
N ILE A 375 -4.40 19.91 11.80
CA ILE A 375 -3.44 20.45 10.83
C ILE A 375 -3.40 21.98 10.87
N THR A 376 -2.19 22.53 10.79
CA THR A 376 -2.00 23.97 10.58
C THR A 376 -1.53 24.20 9.15
N VAL A 377 -2.27 25.02 8.43
CA VAL A 377 -2.05 25.25 7.00
C VAL A 377 -1.53 26.67 6.77
N ARG A 378 -0.63 26.82 5.81
CA ARG A 378 -0.22 28.10 5.27
C ARG A 378 -0.67 28.23 3.82
N GLY A 379 -1.45 29.27 3.53
CA GLY A 379 -1.92 29.56 2.19
C GLY A 379 -2.78 30.81 2.15
N ILE A 380 -3.05 31.27 0.93
CA ILE A 380 -4.10 32.27 0.67
C ILE A 380 -5.30 31.46 0.18
N THR A 381 -6.41 31.51 0.90
CA THR A 381 -7.66 30.93 0.44
C THR A 381 -8.50 32.04 -0.19
N THR A 382 -8.93 31.84 -1.43
CA THR A 382 -9.92 32.71 -2.06
C THR A 382 -11.29 32.09 -1.81
N ILE A 383 -11.99 32.57 -0.78
CA ILE A 383 -13.38 32.14 -0.52
C ILE A 383 -14.27 32.95 -1.43
N GLY A 384 -14.98 32.28 -2.35
CA GLY A 384 -16.07 32.93 -3.10
C GLY A 384 -17.06 33.53 -2.11
N ALA A 385 -17.47 34.79 -2.33
CA ALA A 385 -18.40 35.51 -1.47
C ALA A 385 -19.74 34.75 -1.36
N GLY A 386 -19.90 33.94 -0.32
CA GLY A 386 -21.11 33.12 -0.12
C GLY A 386 -20.94 31.89 0.77
N LEU A 387 -19.71 31.40 0.99
CA LEU A 387 -19.49 30.11 1.67
C LEU A 387 -19.24 30.15 3.19
N LEU A 388 -19.17 31.34 3.80
CA LEU A 388 -19.11 31.46 5.27
C LEU A 388 -20.51 31.78 5.83
N ARG A 389 -21.29 30.73 6.15
CA ARG A 389 -22.36 30.89 7.14
C ARG A 389 -21.71 30.87 8.53
N LYS A 390 -21.70 32.04 9.18
CA LYS A 390 -21.47 32.15 10.61
C LYS A 390 -22.52 31.30 11.33
N VAL A 391 -22.12 30.17 11.88
CA VAL A 391 -22.94 29.48 12.89
C VAL A 391 -22.67 30.23 14.19
N SER A 392 -23.61 31.07 14.61
CA SER A 392 -23.58 31.66 15.94
C SER A 392 -23.89 30.57 16.97
N SER A 393 -23.05 30.51 18.00
CA SER A 393 -23.18 29.70 19.22
C SER A 393 -24.55 29.79 19.89
#